data_AF-A0A936A161-F1
#
_entry.id   AF-A0A936A161-F1
#
_cell.length_a   1.000
_cell.length_b   1.000
_cell.length_c   1.000
_cell.angle_alpha   90.00
_cell.angle_beta   90.00
_cell.angle_gamma   90.00
#
_symmetry.space_group_name_H-M   'P 1'
#
loop_
_entity.id
_entity.type
_entity.pdbx_description
1 polymer ?
#
loop_
_entity_poly.entity_id
_entity_poly.type
_entity_poly.pdbx_seq_one_letter_code
_entity_poly.pdbx_strand_id
1 'polypeptide(L)'
;MRLLIILIITSFFDTQVFAQSHFSQSVDSTHMWIGDQQYLHQRSASNQIADDPINVLDTLSWMEILDRGSWTKQEDGSFIRDVKFTVFDSGYFEIPIFQISLNQDTFKTNPIGITVNYLPDDSQQLLPIKDIQETKGPSPILMYAVIIFCFIIFMLIILYYFFKADKLKPGKIIYQEVMSPYEKALSELNKLEQKKYWQQDQLKVYYDKLNEILRSYLAEGFKINALELTSKEIIQNIEEKNIQFNQLDLLKQNIKISDLVKFANLTPDIHTHSDLMKQAHKFVASNKSLSEEIMAINIVHWNQLLGTELAKQFENPNEIPPDILLQLKRDDTLETLSLISSMVVKNQFQLPATWVALHQSKLGQLSRWHYNLMMQNNQQWVNVLLMIVLIPLLTLFLPFLMIIALMKKEAIFSRGIFVLSKHNKLMVNQNKLS
;
A
#
# COMPACT_ATOMS: atom_id res chain seq x y z
N MET A 1 -35.77 135.20 3.48
CA MET A 1 -35.87 134.68 2.11
C MET A 1 -35.11 135.60 1.14
N ARG A 2 -33.77 135.61 1.19
CA ARG A 2 -32.88 136.35 0.25
C ARG A 2 -31.40 135.92 0.35
N LEU A 3 -31.00 135.23 1.44
CA LEU A 3 -29.70 134.55 1.59
C LEU A 3 -29.69 133.09 1.08
N LEU A 4 -30.84 132.59 0.60
CA LEU A 4 -31.02 131.23 0.07
C LEU A 4 -30.82 131.16 -1.45
N ILE A 5 -30.47 132.28 -2.09
CA ILE A 5 -30.39 132.44 -3.56
C ILE A 5 -28.99 132.85 -4.02
N ILE A 6 -28.11 133.26 -3.10
CA ILE A 6 -26.69 133.42 -3.41
C ILE A 6 -26.03 132.07 -3.24
N LEU A 7 -26.04 131.35 -4.35
CA LEU A 7 -24.87 130.62 -4.84
C LEU A 7 -24.43 129.44 -3.95
N ILE A 8 -24.91 128.21 -4.12
CA ILE A 8 -25.50 127.59 -5.33
C ILE A 8 -24.57 127.71 -6.58
N ILE A 9 -23.36 128.30 -6.48
CA ILE A 9 -22.35 128.33 -7.56
C ILE A 9 -21.02 127.67 -7.16
N THR A 10 -20.90 127.10 -5.95
CA THR A 10 -19.75 126.24 -5.61
C THR A 10 -20.09 124.74 -5.51
N SER A 11 -21.30 124.34 -5.92
CA SER A 11 -21.50 122.97 -6.44
C SER A 11 -21.10 122.95 -7.90
N PHE A 12 -20.37 121.91 -8.31
CA PHE A 12 -19.71 121.70 -9.61
C PHE A 12 -18.22 122.02 -9.65
N PHE A 13 -17.44 121.30 -8.85
CA PHE A 13 -16.26 120.60 -9.37
C PHE A 13 -16.16 119.26 -8.65
N ASP A 14 -17.00 118.31 -9.06
CA ASP A 14 -16.65 116.89 -8.91
C ASP A 14 -15.42 116.67 -9.79
N THR A 15 -14.23 116.83 -9.21
CA THR A 15 -13.01 116.31 -9.83
C THR A 15 -13.13 114.80 -9.79
N GLN A 16 -13.66 114.23 -10.87
CA GLN A 16 -13.43 112.85 -11.25
C GLN A 16 -11.91 112.66 -11.28
N VAL A 17 -11.36 112.15 -10.19
CA VAL A 17 -10.01 111.60 -10.19
C VAL A 17 -10.10 110.38 -11.10
N PHE A 18 -9.74 110.57 -12.38
CA PHE A 18 -9.49 109.46 -13.27
C PHE A 18 -8.40 108.61 -12.61
N ALA A 19 -8.79 107.41 -12.17
CA ALA A 19 -7.83 106.39 -11.81
C ALA A 19 -6.86 106.24 -12.98
N GLN A 20 -5.58 106.50 -12.74
CA GLN A 20 -4.55 106.36 -13.76
C GLN A 20 -4.61 104.91 -14.26
N SER A 21 -4.94 104.74 -15.53
CA SER A 21 -4.92 103.43 -16.16
C SER A 21 -3.47 102.96 -16.23
N HIS A 22 -3.17 101.86 -15.56
CA HIS A 22 -1.85 101.28 -15.49
C HIS A 22 -1.95 99.77 -15.78
N PHE A 23 -0.99 99.26 -16.54
CA PHE A 23 -0.79 97.83 -16.76
C PHE A 23 0.63 97.47 -16.31
N SER A 24 0.75 96.42 -15.49
CA SER A 24 2.04 95.88 -15.07
C SER A 24 2.07 94.37 -15.17
N GLN A 25 3.25 93.83 -15.47
CA GLN A 25 3.52 92.40 -15.49
C GLN A 25 4.75 92.06 -14.66
N SER A 26 4.70 90.94 -13.95
CA SER A 26 5.78 90.41 -13.13
C SER A 26 5.71 88.89 -13.05
N VAL A 27 6.82 88.25 -12.74
CA VAL A 27 6.92 86.78 -12.60
C VAL A 27 7.41 86.48 -11.19
N ASP A 28 7.06 85.32 -10.64
CA ASP A 28 7.48 84.89 -9.31
C ASP A 28 9.01 84.86 -9.12
N SER A 29 9.75 84.45 -10.15
CA SER A 29 11.20 84.29 -10.14
C SER A 29 11.77 84.47 -11.55
N THR A 30 12.94 85.09 -11.67
CA THR A 30 13.67 85.19 -12.95
C THR A 30 14.47 83.92 -13.27
N HIS A 31 14.41 82.91 -12.40
CA HIS A 31 15.06 81.61 -12.55
C HIS A 31 14.04 80.47 -12.39
N MET A 32 14.08 79.48 -13.28
CA MET A 32 13.28 78.26 -13.21
C MET A 32 14.08 77.05 -13.72
N TRP A 33 13.70 75.82 -13.34
CA TRP A 33 14.25 74.61 -13.96
C TRP A 33 13.44 74.25 -15.21
N ILE A 34 14.05 73.51 -16.15
CA ILE A 34 13.33 72.99 -17.33
C ILE A 34 12.13 72.16 -16.87
N GLY A 35 10.95 72.48 -17.40
CA GLY A 35 9.69 71.81 -17.06
C GLY A 35 9.03 72.28 -15.75
N ASP A 36 9.63 73.21 -15.01
CA ASP A 36 8.95 73.86 -13.88
C ASP A 36 7.75 74.69 -14.37
N GLN A 37 6.78 74.89 -13.48
CA GLN A 37 5.60 75.72 -13.75
C GLN A 37 5.71 77.03 -12.98
N GLN A 38 5.45 78.14 -13.68
CA GLN A 38 5.55 79.49 -13.10
C GLN A 38 4.35 80.36 -13.49
N TYR A 39 4.06 81.38 -12.70
CA TYR A 39 2.99 82.33 -12.97
C TYR A 39 3.54 83.68 -13.45
N LEU A 40 2.95 84.18 -14.53
CA LEU A 40 3.04 85.56 -14.97
C LEU A 40 1.84 86.32 -14.40
N HIS A 41 2.10 87.19 -13.44
CA HIS A 41 1.13 88.05 -12.80
C HIS A 41 0.92 89.30 -13.64
N GLN A 42 -0.30 89.49 -14.13
CA GLN A 42 -0.71 90.68 -14.87
C GLN A 42 -1.69 91.48 -14.02
N ARG A 43 -1.49 92.79 -13.95
CA ARG A 43 -2.37 93.71 -13.23
C ARG A 43 -2.76 94.86 -14.14
N SER A 44 -4.05 95.14 -14.23
CA SER A 44 -4.65 96.13 -15.13
C SER A 44 -5.66 97.00 -14.39
N ALA A 45 -5.83 98.25 -14.80
CA ALA A 45 -6.89 99.13 -14.29
C ALA A 45 -8.28 98.83 -14.88
N SER A 46 -8.37 98.07 -15.98
CA SER A 46 -9.63 97.72 -16.66
C SER A 46 -9.58 96.28 -17.19
N ASN A 47 -10.75 95.63 -17.29
CA ASN A 47 -10.89 94.31 -17.94
C ASN A 47 -11.22 94.40 -19.44
N GLN A 48 -11.48 95.60 -19.97
CA GLN A 48 -11.72 95.84 -21.39
C GLN A 48 -10.38 96.13 -22.09
N ILE A 49 -9.65 95.06 -22.42
CA ILE A 49 -8.40 95.12 -23.15
C ILE A 49 -8.68 94.74 -24.61
N ALA A 50 -8.45 95.66 -25.55
CA ALA A 50 -8.78 95.43 -26.97
C ALA A 50 -7.92 94.32 -27.59
N ASP A 51 -6.63 94.28 -27.26
CA ASP A 51 -5.67 93.26 -27.68
C ASP A 51 -5.13 92.54 -26.44
N ASP A 52 -5.73 91.39 -26.10
CA ASP A 52 -5.33 90.63 -24.91
C ASP A 52 -3.86 90.17 -25.06
N PRO A 53 -2.97 90.54 -24.12
CA PRO A 53 -1.55 90.18 -24.18
C PRO A 53 -1.31 88.68 -24.25
N ILE A 54 -2.27 87.85 -23.84
CA ILE A 54 -2.11 86.39 -23.94
C ILE A 54 -1.95 85.89 -25.37
N ASN A 55 -2.54 86.58 -26.35
CA ASN A 55 -2.40 86.20 -27.75
C ASN A 55 -0.96 86.38 -28.26
N VAL A 56 -0.22 87.35 -27.69
CA VAL A 56 1.20 87.56 -28.00
C VAL A 56 2.04 86.51 -27.29
N LEU A 57 1.73 86.20 -26.03
CA LEU A 57 2.42 85.15 -25.28
C LEU A 57 2.29 83.77 -25.95
N ASP A 58 1.11 83.44 -26.47
CA ASP A 58 0.86 82.20 -27.23
C ASP A 58 1.72 82.07 -28.51
N THR A 59 2.29 83.17 -29.03
CA THR A 59 3.18 83.14 -30.21
C THR A 59 4.64 82.85 -29.88
N LEU A 60 5.02 82.88 -28.60
CA LEU A 60 6.40 82.64 -28.16
C LEU A 60 6.68 81.14 -28.20
N SER A 61 7.46 80.68 -29.18
CA SER A 61 7.73 79.24 -29.40
C SER A 61 8.40 78.52 -28.23
N TRP A 62 9.05 79.26 -27.34
CA TRP A 62 9.75 78.73 -26.16
C TRP A 62 8.87 78.66 -24.91
N MET A 63 7.71 79.33 -24.90
CA MET A 63 6.79 79.40 -23.77
C MET A 63 5.54 78.56 -24.06
N GLU A 64 5.25 77.59 -23.20
CA GLU A 64 3.98 76.85 -23.26
C GLU A 64 3.03 77.33 -22.16
N ILE A 65 1.88 77.89 -22.56
CA ILE A 65 0.84 78.35 -21.63
C ILE A 65 -0.01 77.15 -21.19
N LEU A 66 0.08 76.80 -19.91
CA LEU A 66 -0.66 75.70 -19.30
C LEU A 66 -2.05 76.13 -18.81
N ASP A 67 -2.16 77.35 -18.27
CA ASP A 67 -3.42 77.93 -17.85
C ASP A 67 -3.43 79.42 -18.17
N ARG A 68 -4.48 79.85 -18.87
CA ARG A 68 -4.67 81.23 -19.29
C ARG A 68 -5.10 82.13 -18.14
N GLY A 69 -5.73 81.59 -17.09
CA GLY A 69 -6.31 82.40 -16.02
C GLY A 69 -7.43 83.35 -16.50
N SER A 70 -8.16 83.92 -15.54
CA SER A 70 -9.23 84.89 -15.78
C SER A 70 -9.02 86.17 -14.97
N TRP A 71 -9.37 87.32 -15.54
CA TRP A 71 -9.31 88.61 -14.86
C TRP A 71 -10.23 88.64 -13.64
N THR A 72 -9.66 88.84 -12.46
CA THR A 72 -10.39 88.95 -11.19
C THR A 72 -10.30 90.38 -10.67
N LYS A 73 -11.45 90.98 -10.33
CA LYS A 73 -11.51 92.34 -9.78
C LYS A 73 -11.12 92.34 -8.30
N GLN A 74 -10.19 93.21 -7.92
CA GLN A 74 -9.71 93.44 -6.56
C GLN A 74 -10.49 94.57 -5.88
N GLU A 75 -10.42 94.64 -4.54
CA GLU A 75 -11.10 95.65 -3.73
C GLU A 75 -10.64 97.08 -4.05
N ASP A 76 -9.39 97.24 -4.48
CA ASP A 76 -8.79 98.52 -4.91
C ASP A 76 -9.23 98.96 -6.32
N GLY A 77 -10.12 98.19 -6.98
CA GLY A 77 -10.63 98.48 -8.31
C GLY A 77 -9.75 97.97 -9.46
N SER A 78 -8.57 97.42 -9.19
CA SER A 78 -7.72 96.81 -10.22
C SER A 78 -8.17 95.40 -10.58
N PHE A 79 -7.74 94.91 -11.74
CA PHE A 79 -7.95 93.55 -12.21
C PHE A 79 -6.62 92.81 -12.23
N ILE A 80 -6.59 91.60 -11.68
CA ILE A 80 -5.40 90.73 -11.67
C ILE A 80 -5.70 89.44 -12.45
N ARG A 81 -4.71 88.96 -13.20
CA ARG A 81 -4.74 87.69 -13.92
C ARG A 81 -3.41 86.98 -13.75
N ASP A 82 -3.46 85.72 -13.39
CA ASP A 82 -2.28 84.86 -13.29
C ASP A 82 -2.28 83.88 -14.47
N VAL A 83 -1.26 83.98 -15.31
CA VAL A 83 -1.06 83.09 -16.46
C VAL A 83 0.00 82.05 -16.09
N LYS A 84 -0.35 80.78 -16.08
CA LYS A 84 0.59 79.68 -15.79
C LYS A 84 1.28 79.25 -17.08
N PHE A 85 2.60 79.23 -17.07
CA PHE A 85 3.42 78.76 -18.19
C PHE A 85 4.54 77.82 -17.74
N THR A 86 5.13 77.11 -18.69
CA THR A 86 6.34 76.30 -18.53
C THR A 86 7.27 76.46 -19.74
N VAL A 87 8.53 76.10 -19.57
CA VAL A 87 9.57 76.16 -20.62
C VAL A 87 10.32 74.83 -20.65
N PHE A 88 10.42 74.23 -21.84
CA PHE A 88 11.03 72.90 -22.04
C PHE A 88 12.46 72.94 -22.57
N ASP A 89 13.01 74.14 -22.80
CA ASP A 89 14.37 74.31 -23.29
C ASP A 89 15.22 75.11 -22.29
N SER A 90 16.51 74.81 -22.21
CA SER A 90 17.44 75.53 -21.34
C SER A 90 17.93 76.80 -22.01
N GLY A 91 18.06 77.89 -21.28
CA GLY A 91 18.63 79.11 -21.83
C GLY A 91 18.11 80.37 -21.16
N TYR A 92 18.41 81.50 -21.79
CA TYR A 92 17.86 82.79 -21.41
C TYR A 92 16.77 83.19 -22.41
N PHE A 93 15.56 83.39 -21.92
CA PHE A 93 14.39 83.79 -22.71
C PHE A 93 13.85 85.11 -22.22
N GLU A 94 13.33 85.93 -23.13
CA GLU A 94 12.80 87.26 -22.80
C GLU A 94 11.35 87.39 -23.29
N ILE A 95 10.45 87.75 -22.39
CA ILE A 95 9.10 88.18 -22.73
C ILE A 95 9.21 89.58 -23.33
N PRO A 96 8.90 89.77 -24.63
CA PRO A 96 9.11 91.04 -25.31
C PRO A 96 8.12 92.10 -24.84
N ILE A 97 8.48 93.36 -25.11
CA ILE A 97 7.58 94.49 -24.92
C ILE A 97 6.48 94.45 -25.97
N PHE A 98 5.22 94.49 -25.55
CA PHE A 98 4.06 94.64 -26.42
C PHE A 98 3.21 95.84 -25.99
N GLN A 99 2.43 96.35 -26.94
CA GLN A 99 1.55 97.51 -26.73
C GLN A 99 0.16 97.02 -26.34
N ILE A 100 -0.38 97.56 -25.25
CA ILE A 100 -1.73 97.27 -24.79
C ILE A 100 -2.56 98.54 -24.89
N SER A 101 -3.69 98.45 -25.59
CA SER A 101 -4.68 99.53 -25.65
C SER A 101 -5.73 99.32 -24.55
N LEU A 102 -5.76 100.23 -23.58
CA LEU A 102 -6.71 100.25 -22.46
C LEU A 102 -7.58 101.49 -22.61
N ASN A 103 -8.88 101.28 -22.86
CA ASN A 103 -9.83 102.34 -23.19
C ASN A 103 -9.39 103.15 -24.43
N GLN A 104 -8.78 104.33 -24.23
CA GLN A 104 -8.29 105.23 -25.29
C GLN A 104 -6.76 105.45 -25.24
N ASP A 105 -6.07 104.88 -24.25
CA ASP A 105 -4.63 105.05 -24.04
C ASP A 105 -3.85 103.77 -24.40
N THR A 106 -2.67 103.94 -25.00
CA THR A 106 -1.77 102.83 -25.35
C THR A 106 -0.60 102.77 -24.37
N PHE A 107 -0.44 101.65 -23.68
CA PHE A 107 0.63 101.37 -22.74
C PHE A 107 1.64 100.37 -23.33
N LYS A 108 2.91 100.47 -22.91
CA LYS A 108 3.94 99.48 -23.24
C LYS A 108 4.26 98.66 -22.01
N THR A 109 4.39 97.34 -22.16
CA THR A 109 4.84 96.48 -21.08
C THR A 109 6.35 96.59 -20.84
N ASN A 110 6.80 96.14 -19.67
CA ASN A 110 8.21 95.97 -19.36
C ASN A 110 8.70 94.61 -19.88
N PRO A 111 9.92 94.52 -20.46
CA PRO A 111 10.49 93.24 -20.84
C PRO A 111 10.83 92.44 -19.58
N ILE A 112 10.68 91.11 -19.65
CA ILE A 112 11.03 90.22 -18.53
C ILE A 112 11.92 89.09 -19.01
N GLY A 113 13.15 89.04 -18.48
CA GLY A 113 14.11 87.95 -18.74
C GLY A 113 13.97 86.80 -17.75
N ILE A 114 13.94 85.57 -18.26
CA ILE A 114 13.81 84.31 -17.53
C ILE A 114 14.99 83.41 -17.89
N THR A 115 15.70 82.91 -16.88
CA THR A 115 16.81 81.96 -17.04
C THR A 115 16.34 80.55 -16.66
N VAL A 116 16.41 79.62 -17.62
CA VAL A 116 15.97 78.24 -17.47
C VAL A 116 17.18 77.32 -17.36
N ASN A 117 17.33 76.64 -16.22
CA ASN A 117 18.47 75.77 -15.91
C ASN A 117 18.10 74.28 -16.00
N TYR A 118 19.09 73.43 -16.28
CA TYR A 118 18.94 71.98 -16.14
C TYR A 118 18.87 71.55 -14.68
N LEU A 119 18.01 70.57 -14.37
CA LEU A 119 17.98 69.95 -13.05
C LEU A 119 19.37 69.33 -12.75
N PRO A 120 19.98 69.58 -11.57
CA PRO A 120 21.26 68.97 -11.23
C PRO A 120 21.14 67.43 -11.21
N ASP A 121 22.10 66.77 -11.85
CA ASP A 121 22.16 65.31 -11.97
C ASP A 121 22.62 64.68 -10.64
N ASP A 122 21.66 64.23 -9.82
CA ASP A 122 21.88 63.58 -8.53
C ASP A 122 22.25 62.08 -8.69
N SER A 123 23.08 61.75 -9.67
CA SER A 123 23.55 60.38 -9.94
C SER A 123 24.58 59.85 -8.91
N GLN A 124 24.75 60.52 -7.76
CA GLN A 124 25.68 60.13 -6.69
C GLN A 124 25.07 59.28 -5.56
N GLN A 125 23.83 58.77 -5.71
CA GLN A 125 23.17 57.91 -4.70
C GLN A 125 22.80 56.50 -5.21
N LEU A 126 23.68 55.86 -5.98
CA LEU A 126 23.55 54.42 -6.23
C LEU A 126 24.15 53.62 -5.06
N LEU A 127 23.31 52.96 -4.27
CA LEU A 127 23.74 52.02 -3.22
C LEU A 127 24.55 50.86 -3.84
N PRO A 128 25.57 50.33 -3.14
CA PRO A 128 26.36 49.20 -3.63
C PRO A 128 25.49 47.93 -3.81
N ILE A 129 25.79 47.16 -4.85
CA ILE A 129 25.14 45.87 -5.14
C ILE A 129 25.42 44.92 -3.96
N LYS A 130 24.36 44.35 -3.36
CA LYS A 130 24.49 43.39 -2.25
C LYS A 130 25.13 42.08 -2.73
N ASP A 131 26.02 41.51 -1.91
CA ASP A 131 26.63 40.20 -2.14
C ASP A 131 25.60 39.05 -2.15
N ILE A 132 25.91 37.99 -2.92
CA ILE A 132 25.11 36.77 -3.02
C ILE A 132 25.22 36.01 -1.69
N GLN A 133 24.09 35.87 -0.98
CA GLN A 133 23.99 35.02 0.21
C GLN A 133 23.80 33.57 -0.24
N GLU A 134 24.77 32.69 0.03
CA GLU A 134 24.58 31.24 -0.13
C GLU A 134 23.52 30.75 0.86
N THR A 135 22.37 30.35 0.33
CA THR A 135 21.32 29.73 1.13
C THR A 135 21.63 28.24 1.29
N LYS A 136 21.54 27.73 2.53
CA LYS A 136 21.59 26.28 2.78
C LYS A 136 20.41 25.64 2.05
N GLY A 137 20.71 24.83 1.04
CA GLY A 137 19.71 24.05 0.31
C GLY A 137 18.89 23.14 1.25
N PRO A 138 17.71 22.65 0.79
CA PRO A 138 16.88 21.74 1.57
C PRO A 138 17.70 20.53 2.04
N SER A 139 17.53 20.14 3.31
CA SER A 139 18.34 19.08 3.90
C SER A 139 18.15 17.75 3.13
N PRO A 140 19.24 17.05 2.78
CA PRO A 140 19.15 15.82 1.98
C PRO A 140 18.48 14.66 2.72
N ILE A 141 18.21 14.83 4.02
CA ILE A 141 17.52 13.86 4.89
C ILE A 141 16.17 13.47 4.30
N LEU A 142 15.40 14.44 3.78
CA LEU A 142 14.08 14.16 3.20
C LEU A 142 14.23 13.33 1.91
N MET A 143 15.22 13.64 1.08
CA MET A 143 15.53 12.85 -0.13
C MET A 143 15.93 11.41 0.22
N TYR A 144 16.83 11.21 1.18
CA TYR A 144 17.21 9.87 1.63
C TYR A 144 16.05 9.11 2.25
N ALA A 145 15.19 9.77 3.02
CA ALA A 145 13.98 9.17 3.58
C ALA A 145 13.02 8.70 2.48
N VAL A 146 12.83 9.51 1.43
CA VAL A 146 12.00 9.13 0.27
C VAL A 146 12.61 7.95 -0.48
N ILE A 147 13.93 7.93 -0.70
CA ILE A 147 14.62 6.81 -1.37
C ILE A 147 14.47 5.52 -0.56
N ILE A 148 14.69 5.57 0.76
CA ILE A 148 14.52 4.43 1.67
C ILE A 148 13.07 3.94 1.65
N PHE A 149 12.10 4.86 1.68
CA PHE A 149 10.69 4.53 1.62
C PHE A 149 10.29 3.86 0.29
N CYS A 150 10.74 4.40 -0.85
CA CYS A 150 10.55 3.80 -2.16
C CYS A 150 11.19 2.40 -2.24
N PHE A 151 12.38 2.23 -1.67
CA PHE A 151 13.06 0.93 -1.59
C PHE A 151 12.25 -0.07 -0.77
N ILE A 152 11.72 0.34 0.40
CA ILE A 152 10.85 -0.51 1.24
C ILE A 152 9.58 -0.92 0.49
N ILE A 153 8.91 0.02 -0.19
CA ILE A 153 7.71 -0.29 -1.00
C ILE A 153 8.04 -1.26 -2.12
N PHE A 154 9.13 -1.02 -2.85
CA PHE A 154 9.58 -1.91 -3.91
C PHE A 154 9.88 -3.33 -3.36
N MET A 155 10.51 -3.41 -2.19
CA MET A 155 10.75 -4.68 -1.49
C MET A 155 9.46 -5.39 -1.07
N LEU A 156 8.46 -4.66 -0.57
CA LEU A 156 7.15 -5.22 -0.23
C LEU A 156 6.39 -5.74 -1.47
N ILE A 157 6.50 -5.05 -2.61
CA ILE A 157 5.90 -5.46 -3.87
C ILE A 157 6.55 -6.75 -4.38
N ILE A 158 7.89 -6.84 -4.35
CA ILE A 158 8.62 -8.08 -4.70
C ILE A 158 8.16 -9.22 -3.81
N LEU A 159 8.10 -9.01 -2.50
CA LEU A 159 7.68 -10.01 -1.55
C LEU A 159 6.21 -10.45 -1.77
N TYR A 160 5.33 -9.51 -2.09
CA TYR A 160 3.94 -9.80 -2.43
C TYR A 160 3.83 -10.66 -3.69
N TYR A 161 4.56 -10.32 -4.76
CA TYR A 161 4.58 -11.13 -5.99
C TYR A 161 5.24 -12.50 -5.78
N PHE A 162 6.29 -12.57 -4.96
CA PHE A 162 6.95 -13.81 -4.55
C PHE A 162 5.94 -14.78 -3.89
N PHE A 163 5.07 -14.29 -3.01
CA PHE A 163 4.05 -15.11 -2.35
C PHE A 163 2.76 -15.31 -3.18
N LYS A 164 2.47 -14.42 -4.15
CA LYS A 164 1.27 -14.52 -4.99
C LYS A 164 1.42 -15.49 -6.16
N ALA A 165 2.64 -15.77 -6.62
CA ALA A 165 2.90 -16.71 -7.71
C ALA A 165 2.53 -18.18 -7.37
N ASP A 166 2.35 -18.50 -6.08
CA ASP A 166 2.09 -19.85 -5.56
C ASP A 166 0.62 -20.32 -5.70
N LYS A 167 -0.10 -19.92 -6.75
CA LYS A 167 -1.56 -20.16 -6.85
C LYS A 167 -1.98 -21.63 -6.96
N LEU A 168 -1.05 -22.55 -7.24
CA LEU A 168 -1.33 -23.98 -7.20
C LEU A 168 -1.03 -24.51 -5.80
N LYS A 169 -1.97 -24.28 -4.87
CA LYS A 169 -1.96 -25.02 -3.62
C LYS A 169 -2.33 -26.47 -3.97
N PRO A 170 -1.45 -27.47 -3.75
CA PRO A 170 -1.86 -28.85 -3.87
C PRO A 170 -3.08 -29.06 -2.97
N GLY A 171 -4.06 -29.83 -3.44
CA GLY A 171 -5.28 -30.10 -2.68
C GLY A 171 -4.94 -30.51 -1.25
N LYS A 172 -5.78 -30.11 -0.29
CA LYS A 172 -5.57 -30.50 1.11
C LYS A 172 -5.69 -32.02 1.19
N ILE A 173 -4.56 -32.72 1.29
CA ILE A 173 -4.54 -34.16 1.54
C ILE A 173 -4.81 -34.36 3.02
N ILE A 174 -6.04 -34.73 3.33
CA ILE A 174 -6.43 -35.16 4.67
C ILE A 174 -6.18 -36.66 4.71
N TYR A 175 -5.05 -37.06 5.28
CA TYR A 175 -4.89 -38.44 5.76
C TYR A 175 -5.54 -38.51 7.13
N GLN A 176 -6.35 -39.53 7.33
CA GLN A 176 -7.00 -39.79 8.61
C GLN A 176 -6.09 -40.76 9.35
N GLU A 177 -5.67 -40.39 10.56
CA GLU A 177 -4.93 -41.32 11.41
C GLU A 177 -5.79 -42.57 11.60
N VAL A 178 -5.37 -43.68 10.99
CA VAL A 178 -6.08 -44.94 11.11
C VAL A 178 -5.76 -45.44 12.51
N MET A 179 -6.76 -45.33 13.38
CA MET A 179 -6.73 -45.98 14.69
C MET A 179 -6.39 -47.44 14.48
N SER A 180 -5.44 -47.96 15.26
CA SER A 180 -5.15 -49.39 15.24
C SER A 180 -6.46 -50.17 15.47
N PRO A 181 -6.62 -51.40 14.94
CA PRO A 181 -7.82 -52.20 15.17
C PRO A 181 -8.18 -52.31 16.66
N TYR A 182 -7.17 -52.36 17.53
CA TYR A 182 -7.35 -52.28 18.98
C TYR A 182 -8.00 -50.96 19.42
N GLU A 183 -7.42 -49.81 19.07
CA GLU A 183 -7.95 -48.49 19.43
C GLU A 183 -9.34 -48.26 18.84
N LYS A 184 -9.56 -48.68 17.60
CA LYS A 184 -10.85 -48.60 16.92
C LYS A 184 -11.91 -49.40 17.66
N ALA A 185 -11.62 -50.67 17.98
CA ALA A 185 -12.53 -51.52 18.74
C ALA A 185 -12.84 -50.93 20.13
N LEU A 186 -11.82 -50.45 20.84
CA LEU A 186 -11.98 -49.84 22.17
C LEU A 186 -12.84 -48.56 22.11
N SER A 187 -12.61 -47.71 21.11
CA SER A 187 -13.41 -46.50 20.86
C SER A 187 -14.87 -46.84 20.57
N GLU A 188 -15.14 -47.83 19.71
CA GLU A 188 -16.51 -48.25 19.39
C GLU A 188 -17.22 -48.92 20.56
N LEU A 189 -16.52 -49.72 21.38
CA LEU A 189 -17.09 -50.28 22.61
C LEU A 189 -17.49 -49.17 23.59
N ASN A 190 -16.63 -48.17 23.81
CA ASN A 190 -16.94 -47.01 24.67
C ASN A 190 -18.15 -46.23 24.15
N LYS A 191 -18.26 -46.02 22.84
CA LYS A 191 -19.43 -45.37 22.23
C LYS A 191 -20.70 -46.20 22.43
N LEU A 192 -20.61 -47.53 22.29
CA LEU A 192 -21.75 -48.42 22.49
C LEU A 192 -22.24 -48.36 23.94
N GLU A 193 -21.33 -48.32 24.91
CA GLU A 193 -21.66 -48.19 26.33
C GLU A 193 -22.36 -46.85 26.63
N GLN A 194 -21.87 -45.74 26.07
CA GLN A 194 -22.46 -44.40 26.25
C GLN A 194 -23.89 -44.29 25.70
N LYS A 195 -24.20 -45.00 24.61
CA LYS A 195 -25.53 -44.96 23.98
C LYS A 195 -26.62 -45.64 24.80
N LYS A 196 -26.26 -46.51 25.76
CA LYS A 196 -27.20 -47.13 26.72
C LYS A 196 -28.41 -47.81 26.07
N TYR A 197 -28.24 -48.41 24.89
CA TYR A 197 -29.34 -49.02 24.11
C TYR A 197 -30.17 -50.05 24.88
N TRP A 198 -29.55 -50.87 25.72
CA TRP A 198 -30.25 -51.86 26.53
C TRP A 198 -31.13 -51.23 27.62
N GLN A 199 -30.87 -49.98 28.03
CA GLN A 199 -31.73 -49.20 28.95
C GLN A 199 -32.91 -48.53 28.23
N GLN A 200 -32.89 -48.51 26.90
CA GLN A 200 -33.91 -47.91 26.03
C GLN A 200 -34.80 -48.97 25.37
N ASP A 201 -34.82 -50.20 25.93
CA ASP A 201 -35.49 -51.37 25.36
C ASP A 201 -35.00 -51.78 23.95
N GLN A 202 -33.81 -51.32 23.54
CA GLN A 202 -33.19 -51.64 22.25
C GLN A 202 -32.16 -52.77 22.37
N LEU A 203 -32.54 -53.89 22.99
CA LEU A 203 -31.65 -55.02 23.26
C LEU A 203 -31.04 -55.63 21.99
N LYS A 204 -31.85 -55.86 20.95
CA LYS A 204 -31.34 -56.45 19.68
C LYS A 204 -30.26 -55.58 19.05
N VAL A 205 -30.47 -54.26 19.01
CA VAL A 205 -29.50 -53.29 18.47
C VAL A 205 -28.20 -53.29 19.27
N TYR A 206 -28.30 -53.36 20.60
CA TYR A 206 -27.14 -53.43 21.48
C TYR A 206 -26.26 -54.65 21.17
N TYR A 207 -26.86 -55.84 21.11
CA TYR A 207 -26.13 -57.08 20.88
C TYR A 207 -25.64 -57.23 19.44
N ASP A 208 -26.40 -56.74 18.46
CA ASP A 208 -25.95 -56.66 17.07
C ASP A 208 -24.68 -55.80 16.94
N LYS A 209 -24.68 -54.62 17.58
CA LYS A 209 -23.53 -53.71 17.56
C LYS A 209 -22.33 -54.26 18.31
N LEU A 210 -22.53 -54.90 19.46
CA LEU A 210 -21.45 -55.53 20.22
C LEU A 210 -20.76 -56.62 19.39
N ASN A 211 -21.54 -57.46 18.72
CA ASN A 211 -21.05 -58.54 17.88
C ASN A 211 -20.35 -58.00 16.62
N GLU A 212 -20.89 -56.96 16.00
CA GLU A 212 -20.27 -56.26 14.85
C GLU A 212 -18.88 -55.69 15.21
N ILE A 213 -18.74 -55.06 16.39
CA ILE A 213 -17.45 -54.51 16.86
C ILE A 213 -16.41 -55.62 17.04
N LEU A 214 -16.78 -56.73 17.70
CA LEU A 214 -15.87 -57.86 17.89
C LEU A 214 -15.49 -58.53 16.56
N ARG A 215 -16.45 -58.71 15.66
CA ARG A 215 -16.19 -59.26 14.31
C ARG A 215 -15.28 -58.34 13.48
N SER A 216 -15.49 -57.03 13.54
CA SER A 216 -14.61 -56.04 12.89
C SER A 216 -13.18 -56.10 13.48
N TYR A 217 -13.03 -56.25 14.80
CA TYR A 217 -11.72 -56.41 15.42
C TYR A 217 -10.99 -57.68 14.95
N LEU A 218 -11.70 -58.81 14.84
CA LEU A 218 -11.15 -60.06 14.30
C LEU A 218 -10.74 -59.92 12.82
N ALA A 219 -11.54 -59.22 12.02
CA ALA A 219 -11.27 -58.98 10.61
C ALA A 219 -10.04 -58.10 10.40
N GLU A 220 -9.98 -56.98 11.09
CA GLU A 220 -8.91 -56.00 10.88
C GLU A 220 -7.61 -56.42 11.57
N GLY A 221 -7.68 -56.87 12.83
CA GLY A 221 -6.52 -57.21 13.66
C GLY A 221 -5.94 -58.60 13.42
N PHE A 222 -6.73 -59.57 12.95
CA PHE A 222 -6.30 -60.98 12.81
C PHE A 222 -6.53 -61.55 11.41
N LYS A 223 -7.03 -60.73 10.47
CA LYS A 223 -7.36 -61.14 9.09
C LYS A 223 -8.33 -62.33 9.03
N ILE A 224 -9.23 -62.44 10.00
CA ILE A 224 -10.32 -63.43 10.03
C ILE A 224 -11.56 -62.72 9.53
N ASN A 225 -12.10 -63.05 8.34
CA ASN A 225 -13.23 -62.31 7.75
C ASN A 225 -14.57 -62.55 8.49
N ALA A 226 -14.61 -62.23 9.79
CA ALA A 226 -15.66 -62.60 10.72
C ALA A 226 -16.98 -61.87 10.46
N LEU A 227 -16.98 -60.82 9.63
CA LEU A 227 -18.20 -60.13 9.21
C LEU A 227 -19.05 -60.97 8.25
N GLU A 228 -18.42 -61.85 7.47
CA GLU A 228 -19.08 -62.74 6.51
C GLU A 228 -19.29 -64.16 7.04
N LEU A 229 -18.70 -64.49 8.19
CA LEU A 229 -18.75 -65.82 8.78
C LEU A 229 -19.86 -65.93 9.84
N THR A 230 -20.50 -67.09 9.89
CA THR A 230 -21.34 -67.47 11.01
C THR A 230 -20.50 -67.68 12.27
N SER A 231 -21.11 -67.60 13.43
CA SER A 231 -20.41 -67.75 14.71
C SER A 231 -19.69 -69.08 14.88
N LYS A 232 -20.20 -70.17 14.29
CA LYS A 232 -19.52 -71.47 14.28
C LYS A 232 -18.28 -71.44 13.38
N GLU A 233 -18.41 -70.87 12.18
CA GLU A 233 -17.31 -70.73 11.23
C GLU A 233 -16.22 -69.80 11.77
N ILE A 234 -16.55 -68.75 12.52
CA ILE A 234 -15.56 -67.89 13.20
C ILE A 234 -14.69 -68.73 14.13
N ILE A 235 -15.30 -69.54 14.99
CA ILE A 235 -14.55 -70.37 15.95
C ILE A 235 -13.71 -71.42 15.22
N GLN A 236 -14.27 -72.07 14.21
CA GLN A 236 -13.54 -73.03 13.39
C GLN A 236 -12.33 -72.38 12.69
N ASN A 237 -12.50 -71.19 12.11
CA ASN A 237 -11.44 -70.46 11.42
C ASN A 237 -10.30 -70.05 12.39
N ILE A 238 -10.65 -69.67 13.63
CA ILE A 238 -9.68 -69.38 14.68
C ILE A 238 -8.82 -70.62 14.98
N GLU A 239 -9.45 -71.78 15.10
CA GLU A 239 -8.79 -73.06 15.37
C GLU A 239 -7.93 -73.51 14.18
N GLU A 240 -8.44 -73.41 12.95
CA GLU A 240 -7.70 -73.73 11.71
C GLU A 240 -6.44 -72.86 11.52
N LYS A 241 -6.52 -71.57 11.85
CA LYS A 241 -5.38 -70.66 11.78
C LYS A 241 -4.39 -70.82 12.93
N ASN A 242 -4.67 -71.69 13.90
CA ASN A 242 -3.85 -71.89 15.10
C ASN A 242 -3.53 -70.59 15.87
N ILE A 243 -4.46 -69.62 15.88
CA ILE A 243 -4.26 -68.34 16.58
C ILE A 243 -4.59 -68.53 18.05
N GLN A 244 -3.58 -68.40 18.91
CA GLN A 244 -3.75 -68.52 20.36
C GLN A 244 -4.19 -67.19 20.98
N PHE A 245 -5.50 -66.96 20.99
CA PHE A 245 -6.08 -65.81 21.67
C PHE A 245 -6.01 -65.93 23.19
N ASN A 246 -5.64 -64.83 23.85
CA ASN A 246 -5.88 -64.66 25.27
C ASN A 246 -7.38 -64.52 25.51
N GLN A 247 -7.93 -65.29 26.45
CA GLN A 247 -9.35 -65.22 26.86
C GLN A 247 -10.35 -65.52 25.72
N LEU A 248 -10.04 -66.49 24.86
CA LEU A 248 -10.92 -66.93 23.77
C LEU A 248 -12.35 -67.28 24.24
N ASP A 249 -12.49 -67.83 25.45
CA ASP A 249 -13.79 -68.18 26.02
C ASP A 249 -14.70 -66.96 26.20
N LEU A 250 -14.15 -65.78 26.47
CA LEU A 250 -14.92 -64.53 26.59
C LEU A 250 -15.50 -64.11 25.24
N LEU A 251 -14.74 -64.28 24.16
CA LEU A 251 -15.24 -64.05 22.79
C LEU A 251 -16.34 -65.06 22.44
N LYS A 252 -16.10 -66.36 22.72
CA LYS A 252 -17.09 -67.44 22.48
C LYS A 252 -18.41 -67.15 23.21
N GLN A 253 -18.33 -66.74 24.49
CA GLN A 253 -19.51 -66.38 25.28
C GLN A 253 -20.23 -65.15 24.71
N ASN A 254 -19.50 -64.10 24.33
CA ASN A 254 -20.07 -62.89 23.75
C ASN A 254 -20.85 -63.16 22.48
N ILE A 255 -20.22 -63.85 21.52
CA ILE A 255 -20.84 -64.16 20.23
C ILE A 255 -22.08 -65.05 20.44
N LYS A 256 -21.98 -66.07 21.30
CA LYS A 256 -23.08 -67.00 21.59
C LYS A 256 -24.30 -66.28 22.18
N ILE A 257 -24.12 -65.46 23.21
CA ILE A 257 -25.24 -64.75 23.83
C ILE A 257 -25.84 -63.74 22.86
N SER A 258 -25.01 -63.01 22.11
CA SER A 258 -25.49 -62.05 21.11
C SER A 258 -26.36 -62.71 20.05
N ASP A 259 -25.96 -63.88 19.53
CA ASP A 259 -26.75 -64.64 18.56
C ASP A 259 -28.07 -65.17 19.15
N LEU A 260 -28.08 -65.63 20.41
CA LEU A 260 -29.31 -66.06 21.08
C LEU A 260 -30.31 -64.91 21.25
N VAL A 261 -29.83 -63.69 21.54
CA VAL A 261 -30.71 -62.52 21.63
C VAL A 261 -31.26 -62.14 20.25
N LYS A 262 -30.42 -62.17 19.22
CA LYS A 262 -30.81 -61.81 17.85
C LYS A 262 -31.81 -62.79 17.23
N PHE A 263 -31.52 -64.08 17.32
CA PHE A 263 -32.23 -65.13 16.58
C PHE A 263 -33.21 -65.94 17.44
N ALA A 264 -32.97 -66.07 18.75
CA ALA A 264 -33.79 -66.87 19.66
C ALA A 264 -34.61 -66.02 20.64
N ASN A 265 -34.62 -64.69 20.49
CA ASN A 265 -35.33 -63.74 21.37
C ASN A 265 -35.03 -63.94 22.87
N LEU A 266 -33.81 -64.38 23.21
CA LEU A 266 -33.37 -64.46 24.60
C LEU A 266 -33.38 -63.06 25.23
N THR A 267 -33.86 -62.96 26.48
CA THR A 267 -33.77 -61.75 27.30
C THR A 267 -32.81 -62.01 28.48
N PRO A 268 -31.53 -61.61 28.36
CA PRO A 268 -30.55 -61.78 29.42
C PRO A 268 -30.88 -60.92 30.65
N ASP A 269 -30.39 -61.32 31.82
CA ASP A 269 -30.51 -60.53 33.04
C ASP A 269 -29.68 -59.24 32.96
N ILE A 270 -30.06 -58.22 33.74
CA ILE A 270 -29.46 -56.88 33.75
C ILE A 270 -27.95 -56.95 33.99
N HIS A 271 -27.50 -57.82 34.89
CA HIS A 271 -26.08 -58.02 35.18
C HIS A 271 -25.30 -58.53 33.95
N THR A 272 -25.94 -59.37 33.13
CA THR A 272 -25.34 -60.00 31.94
C THR A 272 -24.92 -58.97 30.90
N HIS A 273 -25.68 -57.88 30.72
CA HIS A 273 -25.30 -56.81 29.79
C HIS A 273 -23.97 -56.16 30.18
N SER A 274 -23.84 -55.82 31.47
CA SER A 274 -22.62 -55.18 31.99
C SER A 274 -21.42 -56.11 31.96
N ASP A 275 -21.64 -57.40 32.22
CA ASP A 275 -20.57 -58.39 32.21
C ASP A 275 -20.07 -58.66 30.79
N LEU A 276 -20.96 -58.77 29.81
CA LEU A 276 -20.57 -58.96 28.41
C LEU A 276 -19.76 -57.79 27.86
N MET A 277 -20.13 -56.54 28.19
CA MET A 277 -19.34 -55.37 27.85
C MET A 277 -17.92 -55.44 28.43
N LYS A 278 -17.80 -55.77 29.74
CA LYS A 278 -16.48 -55.95 30.39
C LYS A 278 -15.67 -57.06 29.73
N GLN A 279 -16.32 -58.17 29.39
CA GLN A 279 -15.67 -59.29 28.71
C GLN A 279 -15.14 -58.88 27.32
N ALA A 280 -15.92 -58.12 26.55
CA ALA A 280 -15.50 -57.59 25.25
C ALA A 280 -14.28 -56.67 25.38
N HIS A 281 -14.29 -55.74 26.34
CA HIS A 281 -13.13 -54.89 26.64
C HIS A 281 -11.90 -55.70 27.04
N LYS A 282 -12.08 -56.70 27.90
CA LYS A 282 -10.97 -57.55 28.39
C LYS A 282 -10.36 -58.38 27.28
N PHE A 283 -11.19 -58.92 26.38
CA PHE A 283 -10.75 -59.65 25.20
C PHE A 283 -9.93 -58.75 24.26
N VAL A 284 -10.45 -57.57 23.91
CA VAL A 284 -9.75 -56.61 23.02
C VAL A 284 -8.42 -56.15 23.65
N ALA A 285 -8.41 -55.85 24.95
CA ALA A 285 -7.20 -55.44 25.65
C ALA A 285 -6.14 -56.55 25.76
N SER A 286 -6.55 -57.78 26.05
CA SER A 286 -5.63 -58.90 26.25
C SER A 286 -4.98 -59.38 24.94
N ASN A 287 -5.51 -58.98 23.79
CA ASN A 287 -5.02 -59.38 22.47
C ASN A 287 -4.42 -58.22 21.64
N LYS A 288 -4.18 -57.06 22.26
CA LYS A 288 -3.54 -55.91 21.61
C LYS A 288 -2.21 -56.30 20.95
N SER A 289 -1.26 -56.81 21.73
CA SER A 289 0.09 -57.16 21.24
C SER A 289 0.06 -58.22 20.16
N LEU A 290 -0.82 -59.23 20.29
CA LEU A 290 -0.99 -60.28 19.29
C LEU A 290 -1.56 -59.71 17.98
N SER A 291 -2.52 -58.79 18.06
CA SER A 291 -3.05 -58.11 16.87
C SER A 291 -1.98 -57.25 16.19
N GLU A 292 -1.17 -56.53 16.96
CA GLU A 292 -0.04 -55.73 16.46
C GLU A 292 1.02 -56.61 15.80
N GLU A 293 1.34 -57.77 16.38
CA GLU A 293 2.29 -58.74 15.83
C GLU A 293 1.79 -59.36 14.51
N ILE A 294 0.53 -59.80 14.45
CA ILE A 294 -0.04 -60.39 13.23
C ILE A 294 -0.18 -59.35 12.11
N MET A 295 -0.51 -58.10 12.47
CA MET A 295 -0.47 -56.99 11.51
C MET A 295 0.96 -56.70 11.05
N ALA A 296 1.94 -56.78 11.94
CA ALA A 296 3.34 -56.62 11.60
C ALA A 296 3.86 -57.75 10.71
N ILE A 297 3.46 -59.01 10.90
CA ILE A 297 3.95 -60.17 10.11
C ILE A 297 3.63 -60.05 8.61
N ASN A 298 2.56 -59.34 8.22
CA ASN A 298 2.31 -58.97 6.83
C ASN A 298 3.11 -57.73 6.41
N ILE A 299 4.43 -57.77 6.59
CA ILE A 299 5.32 -56.67 6.23
C ILE A 299 5.26 -56.47 4.72
N VAL A 300 4.64 -55.37 4.29
CA VAL A 300 4.71 -54.92 2.90
C VAL A 300 5.99 -54.12 2.73
N HIS A 301 6.88 -54.56 1.85
CA HIS A 301 8.09 -53.82 1.49
C HIS A 301 7.89 -52.98 0.22
N TRP A 302 8.76 -51.99 -0.04
CA TRP A 302 8.69 -51.19 -1.28
C TRP A 302 8.64 -52.07 -2.54
N ASN A 303 9.43 -53.16 -2.58
CA ASN A 303 9.44 -54.13 -3.66
C ASN A 303 8.08 -54.77 -3.94
N GLN A 304 7.34 -55.12 -2.88
CA GLN A 304 5.99 -55.70 -3.01
C GLN A 304 4.96 -54.63 -3.37
N LEU A 305 5.15 -53.39 -2.86
CA LEU A 305 4.20 -52.30 -3.05
C LEU A 305 4.23 -51.71 -4.46
N LEU A 306 5.42 -51.49 -5.03
CA LEU A 306 5.62 -50.76 -6.29
C LEU A 306 6.17 -51.63 -7.42
N GLY A 307 6.57 -52.88 -7.14
CA GLY A 307 7.33 -53.71 -8.06
C GLY A 307 8.83 -53.37 -8.04
N THR A 308 9.64 -54.31 -8.53
CA THR A 308 11.10 -54.28 -8.42
C THR A 308 11.75 -53.09 -9.13
N GLU A 309 11.20 -52.64 -10.26
CA GLU A 309 11.76 -51.51 -11.02
C GLU A 309 11.55 -50.16 -10.32
N LEU A 310 10.34 -49.89 -9.84
CA LEU A 310 10.06 -48.63 -9.12
C LEU A 310 10.72 -48.63 -7.73
N ALA A 311 10.75 -49.76 -7.04
CA ALA A 311 11.36 -49.88 -5.72
C ALA A 311 12.87 -49.63 -5.72
N LYS A 312 13.59 -49.92 -6.83
CA LYS A 312 15.03 -49.60 -6.98
C LYS A 312 15.34 -48.10 -6.85
N GLN A 313 14.35 -47.23 -7.06
CA GLN A 313 14.49 -45.78 -6.88
C GLN A 313 14.72 -45.39 -5.42
N PHE A 314 14.31 -46.23 -4.46
CA PHE A 314 14.53 -46.03 -3.03
C PHE A 314 15.90 -46.54 -2.60
N GLU A 315 16.48 -45.88 -1.60
CA GLU A 315 17.78 -46.26 -1.01
C GLU A 315 17.79 -47.74 -0.60
N ASN A 316 16.74 -48.15 0.12
CA ASN A 316 16.52 -49.50 0.63
C ASN A 316 15.18 -50.05 0.09
N PRO A 317 15.18 -50.81 -1.03
CA PRO A 317 13.95 -51.38 -1.59
C PRO A 317 13.26 -52.44 -0.71
N ASN A 318 13.98 -53.00 0.25
CA ASN A 318 13.46 -53.95 1.24
C ASN A 318 13.05 -53.27 2.55
N GLU A 319 13.05 -51.94 2.63
CA GLU A 319 12.55 -51.25 3.82
C GLU A 319 11.02 -51.23 3.83
N ILE A 320 10.46 -51.10 5.04
CA ILE A 320 9.02 -51.00 5.27
C ILE A 320 8.58 -49.56 4.93
N PRO A 321 7.65 -49.35 3.99
CA PRO A 321 7.06 -48.05 3.73
C PRO A 321 6.30 -47.53 4.96
N PRO A 322 6.37 -46.24 5.28
CA PRO A 322 5.53 -45.65 6.31
C PRO A 322 4.03 -45.85 6.04
N ASP A 323 3.25 -46.13 7.08
CA ASP A 323 1.81 -46.47 6.99
C ASP A 323 0.99 -45.42 6.23
N ILE A 324 1.34 -44.14 6.36
CA ILE A 324 0.67 -43.03 5.68
C ILE A 324 0.77 -43.17 4.15
N LEU A 325 1.91 -43.65 3.63
CA LEU A 325 2.10 -43.83 2.19
C LEU A 325 1.34 -45.06 1.68
N LEU A 326 1.26 -46.12 2.48
CA LEU A 326 0.42 -47.30 2.17
C LEU A 326 -1.05 -46.90 2.01
N GLN A 327 -1.57 -46.06 2.92
CA GLN A 327 -2.97 -45.61 2.88
C GLN A 327 -3.29 -44.68 1.71
N LEU A 328 -2.31 -43.87 1.29
CA LEU A 328 -2.51 -42.90 0.21
C LEU A 328 -2.37 -43.51 -1.18
N LYS A 329 -1.88 -44.75 -1.30
CA LYS A 329 -1.85 -45.47 -2.57
C LYS A 329 -3.27 -45.95 -2.94
N ARG A 330 -4.11 -45.00 -3.36
CA ARG A 330 -5.49 -45.25 -3.84
C ARG A 330 -5.58 -45.51 -5.34
N ASP A 331 -4.59 -45.05 -6.10
CA ASP A 331 -4.57 -45.08 -7.56
C ASP A 331 -3.14 -45.42 -8.04
N ASP A 332 -3.05 -46.12 -9.18
CA ASP A 332 -1.80 -46.54 -9.81
C ASP A 332 -1.26 -45.48 -10.79
N THR A 333 -1.91 -44.31 -10.89
CA THR A 333 -1.39 -43.18 -11.68
C THR A 333 -0.02 -42.75 -11.17
N LEU A 334 0.98 -42.80 -12.06
CA LEU A 334 2.34 -42.36 -11.78
C LEU A 334 2.54 -40.91 -12.23
N GLU A 335 3.09 -40.10 -11.33
CA GLU A 335 3.59 -38.76 -11.63
C GLU A 335 5.11 -38.70 -11.43
N THR A 336 5.74 -37.78 -12.16
CA THR A 336 7.19 -37.58 -12.05
C THR A 336 7.49 -36.62 -10.91
N LEU A 337 8.00 -37.15 -9.81
CA LEU A 337 8.61 -36.36 -8.75
C LEU A 337 10.02 -35.96 -9.19
N SER A 338 10.23 -34.67 -9.40
CA SER A 338 11.59 -34.15 -9.54
C SER A 338 12.11 -33.69 -8.19
N LEU A 339 13.33 -34.07 -7.82
CA LEU A 339 14.02 -33.56 -6.64
C LEU A 339 15.30 -32.84 -7.08
N ILE A 340 15.61 -31.76 -6.39
CA ILE A 340 16.77 -30.92 -6.68
C ILE A 340 17.91 -31.40 -5.77
N SER A 341 18.91 -32.07 -6.35
CA SER A 341 20.16 -32.43 -5.69
C SER A 341 21.15 -31.29 -5.94
N SER A 342 21.67 -30.64 -4.89
CA SER A 342 22.46 -29.39 -5.02
C SER A 342 21.69 -28.27 -5.77
N MET A 343 22.28 -27.08 -5.96
CA MET A 343 21.55 -25.93 -6.53
C MET A 343 21.15 -26.08 -8.01
N VAL A 344 21.56 -27.15 -8.72
CA VAL A 344 21.39 -27.26 -10.18
C VAL A 344 20.93 -28.64 -10.65
N VAL A 345 21.29 -29.72 -9.97
CA VAL A 345 21.05 -31.08 -10.48
C VAL A 345 19.61 -31.51 -10.18
N LYS A 346 18.93 -31.99 -11.22
CA LYS A 346 17.56 -32.48 -11.15
C LYS A 346 17.56 -34.00 -11.23
N ASN A 347 17.03 -34.67 -10.22
CA ASN A 347 16.80 -36.11 -10.20
C ASN A 347 15.30 -36.35 -10.38
N GLN A 348 14.91 -37.23 -11.29
CA GLN A 348 13.51 -37.53 -11.57
C GLN A 348 13.16 -38.94 -11.11
N PHE A 349 12.00 -39.07 -10.49
CA PHE A 349 11.49 -40.30 -9.92
C PHE A 349 10.03 -40.48 -10.31
N GLN A 350 9.60 -41.71 -10.50
CA GLN A 350 8.21 -42.04 -10.79
C GLN A 350 7.55 -42.57 -9.53
N LEU A 351 6.55 -41.84 -9.04
CA LEU A 351 5.83 -42.17 -7.82
C LEU A 351 4.32 -42.03 -8.03
N PRO A 352 3.49 -42.69 -7.22
CA PRO A 352 2.05 -42.46 -7.20
C PRO A 352 1.71 -40.96 -7.08
N ALA A 353 0.75 -40.48 -7.89
CA ALA A 353 0.34 -39.08 -7.94
C ALA A 353 -0.06 -38.52 -6.55
N THR A 354 -0.72 -39.35 -5.73
CA THR A 354 -1.10 -38.99 -4.36
C THR A 354 0.10 -38.71 -3.46
N TRP A 355 1.22 -39.39 -3.68
CA TRP A 355 2.46 -39.18 -2.94
C TRP A 355 3.19 -37.93 -3.41
N VAL A 356 3.19 -37.66 -4.73
CA VAL A 356 3.74 -36.42 -5.29
C VAL A 356 2.96 -35.23 -4.77
N ALA A 357 1.63 -35.30 -4.77
CA ALA A 357 0.77 -34.29 -4.18
C ALA A 357 1.00 -34.13 -2.66
N LEU A 358 1.24 -35.23 -1.91
CA LEU A 358 1.58 -35.16 -0.48
C LEU A 358 2.91 -34.45 -0.28
N HIS A 359 3.93 -34.79 -1.07
CA HIS A 359 5.22 -34.11 -1.07
C HIS A 359 5.06 -32.62 -1.30
N GLN A 360 4.32 -32.24 -2.35
CA GLN A 360 4.03 -30.84 -2.64
C GLN A 360 3.31 -30.18 -1.47
N SER A 361 2.31 -30.83 -0.86
CA SER A 361 1.55 -30.27 0.25
C SER A 361 2.37 -30.02 1.52
N LYS A 362 3.47 -30.78 1.71
CA LYS A 362 4.37 -30.64 2.85
C LYS A 362 5.60 -29.76 2.56
N LEU A 363 5.87 -29.44 1.29
CA LEU A 363 6.89 -28.44 0.92
C LEU A 363 6.50 -27.07 1.48
N GLY A 364 7.48 -26.36 2.04
CA GLY A 364 7.33 -25.01 2.54
C GLY A 364 7.23 -24.01 1.40
N GLN A 365 6.68 -22.83 1.68
CA GLN A 365 6.41 -21.81 0.65
C GLN A 365 7.66 -21.48 -0.17
N LEU A 366 8.80 -21.25 0.50
CA LEU A 366 10.05 -20.93 -0.17
C LEU A 366 10.59 -22.11 -0.99
N SER A 367 10.49 -23.32 -0.45
CA SER A 367 10.93 -24.55 -1.12
C SER A 367 10.09 -24.85 -2.37
N ARG A 368 8.78 -24.60 -2.33
CA ARG A 368 7.89 -24.73 -3.51
C ARG A 368 8.23 -23.70 -4.58
N TRP A 369 8.42 -22.45 -4.19
CA TRP A 369 8.80 -21.40 -5.12
C TRP A 369 10.13 -21.73 -5.81
N HIS A 370 11.14 -22.14 -5.05
CA HIS A 370 12.43 -22.56 -5.60
C HIS A 370 12.28 -23.75 -6.56
N TYR A 371 11.48 -24.74 -6.17
CA TYR A 371 11.15 -25.88 -7.02
C TYR A 371 10.51 -25.43 -8.35
N ASN A 372 9.46 -24.62 -8.29
CA ASN A 372 8.75 -24.12 -9.47
C ASN A 372 9.67 -23.32 -10.39
N LEU A 373 10.49 -22.42 -9.84
CA LEU A 373 11.46 -21.63 -10.61
C LEU A 373 12.46 -22.53 -11.34
N MET A 374 13.02 -23.52 -10.64
CA MET A 374 14.00 -24.43 -11.23
C MET A 374 13.36 -25.36 -12.26
N MET A 375 12.07 -25.68 -12.13
CA MET A 375 11.32 -26.53 -13.07
C MET A 375 10.78 -25.78 -14.28
N GLN A 376 10.64 -24.45 -14.22
CA GLN A 376 10.07 -23.65 -15.32
C GLN A 376 10.97 -23.62 -16.56
N ASN A 377 12.29 -23.82 -16.41
CA ASN A 377 13.22 -23.85 -17.54
C ASN A 377 14.12 -25.10 -17.55
N ASN A 378 14.29 -25.68 -18.74
CA ASN A 378 15.16 -26.84 -18.95
C ASN A 378 16.63 -26.42 -19.15
N GLN A 379 16.90 -25.16 -19.49
CA GLN A 379 18.26 -24.65 -19.70
C GLN A 379 18.94 -24.28 -18.37
N GLN A 380 19.98 -25.04 -18.01
CA GLN A 380 20.71 -24.88 -16.74
C GLN A 380 21.34 -23.49 -16.58
N TRP A 381 21.86 -22.89 -17.64
CA TRP A 381 22.57 -21.60 -17.59
C TRP A 381 21.64 -20.43 -17.21
N VAL A 382 20.38 -20.47 -17.65
CA VAL A 382 19.37 -19.46 -17.28
C VAL A 382 19.02 -19.56 -15.79
N ASN A 383 18.94 -20.77 -15.25
CA ASN A 383 18.71 -20.99 -13.83
C ASN A 383 19.87 -20.46 -12.99
N VAL A 384 21.11 -20.67 -13.44
CA VAL A 384 22.32 -20.12 -12.80
C VAL A 384 22.30 -18.59 -12.81
N LEU A 385 21.94 -17.96 -13.94
CA LEU A 385 21.84 -16.50 -14.06
C LEU A 385 20.75 -15.92 -13.15
N LEU A 386 19.57 -16.55 -13.12
CA LEU A 386 18.50 -16.22 -12.17
C LEU A 386 19.02 -16.29 -10.74
N MET A 387 19.81 -17.30 -10.40
CA MET A 387 20.35 -17.47 -9.06
C MET A 387 21.37 -16.38 -8.70
N ILE A 388 22.24 -15.98 -9.63
CA ILE A 388 23.20 -14.87 -9.41
C ILE A 388 22.46 -13.58 -9.06
N VAL A 389 21.31 -13.33 -9.68
CA VAL A 389 20.46 -12.16 -9.39
C VAL A 389 19.69 -12.34 -8.08
N LEU A 390 19.25 -13.57 -7.78
CA LEU A 390 18.34 -13.83 -6.67
C LEU A 390 19.04 -14.08 -5.32
N ILE A 391 20.27 -14.59 -5.31
CA ILE A 391 21.05 -14.82 -4.08
C ILE A 391 21.29 -13.51 -3.31
N PRO A 392 21.78 -12.40 -3.92
CA PRO A 392 21.96 -11.14 -3.22
C PRO A 392 20.64 -10.57 -2.69
N LEU A 393 19.55 -10.81 -3.41
CA LEU A 393 18.21 -10.45 -2.97
C LEU A 393 17.81 -11.29 -1.74
N LEU A 394 17.99 -12.61 -1.80
CA LEU A 394 17.64 -13.54 -0.73
C LEU A 394 18.44 -13.29 0.56
N THR A 395 19.73 -12.93 0.45
CA THR A 395 20.57 -12.62 1.61
C THR A 395 20.10 -11.37 2.34
N LEU A 396 19.62 -10.35 1.61
CA LEU A 396 18.99 -9.15 2.20
C LEU A 396 17.72 -9.50 2.99
N PHE A 397 16.97 -10.52 2.56
CA PHE A 397 15.70 -10.94 3.16
C PHE A 397 15.80 -12.05 4.20
N LEU A 398 16.97 -12.68 4.36
CA LEU A 398 17.19 -13.79 5.30
C LEU A 398 16.69 -13.50 6.72
N PRO A 399 17.01 -12.35 7.37
CA PRO A 399 16.55 -12.09 8.73
C PRO A 399 15.02 -11.98 8.83
N PHE A 400 14.39 -11.37 7.83
CA PHE A 400 12.93 -11.22 7.80
C PHE A 400 12.23 -12.57 7.59
N LEU A 401 12.72 -13.39 6.65
CA LEU A 401 12.21 -14.74 6.44
C LEU A 401 12.37 -15.62 7.68
N MET A 402 13.47 -15.46 8.43
CA MET A 402 13.70 -16.19 9.68
C MET A 402 12.67 -15.82 10.76
N ILE A 403 12.34 -14.52 10.90
CA ILE A 403 11.31 -14.05 11.83
C ILE A 403 9.93 -14.62 11.47
N ILE A 404 9.54 -14.57 10.18
CA ILE A 404 8.26 -15.16 9.76
C ILE A 404 8.27 -16.68 9.97
N ALA A 405 9.40 -17.36 9.73
CA ALA A 405 9.52 -18.81 9.91
C ALA A 405 9.37 -19.22 11.39
N LEU A 406 9.92 -18.43 12.31
CA LEU A 406 9.72 -18.59 13.75
C LEU A 406 8.25 -18.42 14.13
N MET A 407 7.58 -17.39 13.62
CA MET A 407 6.15 -17.17 13.87
C MET A 407 5.27 -18.28 13.27
N LYS A 408 5.64 -18.83 12.11
CA LYS A 408 4.88 -19.88 11.39
C LYS A 408 5.30 -21.31 11.73
N LYS A 409 6.06 -21.56 12.80
CA LYS A 409 6.53 -22.89 13.21
C LYS A 409 7.09 -23.70 12.02
N GLU A 410 8.19 -23.23 11.42
CA GLU A 410 8.98 -23.91 10.36
C GLU A 410 8.38 -23.99 8.95
N ALA A 411 7.11 -23.64 8.72
CA ALA A 411 6.42 -23.91 7.46
C ALA A 411 7.02 -23.23 6.20
N ILE A 412 7.93 -22.27 6.34
CA ILE A 412 8.52 -21.54 5.21
C ILE A 412 9.64 -22.34 4.54
N PHE A 413 10.46 -23.02 5.34
CA PHE A 413 11.66 -23.73 4.90
C PHE A 413 11.48 -25.26 4.91
N SER A 414 10.27 -25.75 5.15
CA SER A 414 10.03 -27.19 5.23
C SER A 414 10.37 -27.87 3.90
N ARG A 415 11.31 -28.81 3.96
CA ARG A 415 11.52 -29.76 2.86
C ARG A 415 10.34 -30.73 2.88
N GLY A 416 9.87 -31.13 1.69
CA GLY A 416 8.78 -32.11 1.56
C GLY A 416 9.14 -33.46 2.17
N ILE A 417 8.23 -34.43 2.03
CA ILE A 417 8.41 -35.77 2.64
C ILE A 417 9.49 -36.65 1.97
N PHE A 418 9.84 -36.39 0.72
CA PHE A 418 10.86 -37.16 -0.01
C PHE A 418 12.15 -36.36 -0.08
N VAL A 419 13.28 -37.02 0.16
CA VAL A 419 14.61 -36.42 0.17
C VAL A 419 15.55 -37.32 -0.60
N LEU A 420 16.62 -36.74 -1.16
CA LEU A 420 17.68 -37.47 -1.83
C LEU A 420 18.71 -38.00 -0.83
N SER A 421 19.09 -39.27 -1.00
CA SER A 421 20.23 -39.88 -0.32
C SER A 421 21.56 -39.40 -0.91
N LYS A 422 22.67 -39.77 -0.25
CA LYS A 422 24.03 -39.57 -0.79
C LYS A 422 24.26 -40.31 -2.11
N HIS A 423 23.49 -41.37 -2.38
CA HIS A 423 23.57 -42.19 -3.58
C HIS A 423 22.53 -41.78 -4.65
N ASN A 424 21.95 -40.57 -4.55
CA ASN A 424 20.95 -40.07 -5.49
C ASN A 424 19.66 -40.89 -5.57
N LYS A 425 19.35 -41.64 -4.51
CA LYS A 425 18.10 -42.42 -4.38
C LYS A 425 17.11 -41.72 -3.45
N LEU A 426 15.85 -42.16 -3.49
CA LEU A 426 14.79 -41.66 -2.63
C LEU A 426 14.91 -42.18 -1.20
N MET A 427 14.75 -41.25 -0.26
CA MET A 427 14.54 -41.49 1.16
C MET A 427 13.29 -40.75 1.64
N VAL A 428 12.62 -41.30 2.65
CA VAL A 428 11.44 -40.70 3.24
C VAL A 428 11.78 -40.03 4.56
N ASN A 429 11.43 -38.76 4.71
CA ASN A 429 11.58 -38.02 5.96
C ASN A 429 10.39 -38.29 6.89
N GLN A 430 10.56 -39.24 7.80
CA GLN A 430 9.52 -39.69 8.73
C GLN A 430 9.01 -38.56 9.64
N ASN A 431 9.84 -37.59 10.02
CA ASN A 431 9.44 -36.46 10.86
C ASN A 431 8.44 -35.50 10.20
N LYS A 432 8.25 -35.59 8.86
CA LYS A 432 7.25 -34.79 8.13
C LYS A 432 5.95 -35.56 7.85
N LEU A 433 5.95 -36.86 8.18
CA LEU A 433 4.80 -37.75 8.09
C LEU A 433 3.98 -37.74 9.40
N SER A 434 4.63 -37.58 10.55
CA SER A 434 3.97 -37.41 11.87
C SER A 434 3.07 -36.19 11.93
#